data_AF-A0A534SF27-F1
#
_entry.id   AF-A0A534SF27-F1
#
_cell.length_a   1.000
_cell.length_b   1.000
_cell.length_c   1.000
_cell.angle_alpha   90.00
_cell.angle_beta   90.00
_cell.angle_gamma   90.00
#
_symmetry.space_group_name_H-M   'P 1'
#
loop_
_entity.id
_entity.type
_entity.pdbx_description
1 polymer ?
#
loop_
_entity_poly.entity_id
_entity_poly.type
_entity_poly.pdbx_seq_one_letter_code
_entity_poly.pdbx_strand_id
1 'polypeptide(L)'
;THATVGGDEVKWITQPALVLSLAGGADDTYDGFLQMSEIFNLRLNADLVVLSACDTGKGKLRRGEGIVGLTRAFMYAGTHSVVASLWQVNDQSTSRFMECFYRNLKEGQSKAEALRQAKKQLMQIQVWSDTLKKEQSFTAPFYWAPFILIGSGN
;
A
#
# COMPACT_ATOMS: atom_id res chain seq x y z
N THR A 1 -2.38 6.47 3.80
CA THR A 1 -3.76 5.95 3.96
C THR A 1 -3.72 4.88 5.03
N HIS A 2 -4.59 4.96 6.04
CA HIS A 2 -4.64 3.96 7.12
C HIS A 2 -5.67 2.90 6.74
N ALA A 3 -5.59 1.67 7.27
CA ALA A 3 -6.57 0.62 6.97
C ALA A 3 -7.10 0.05 8.28
N THR A 4 -8.40 0.10 8.49
CA THR A 4 -9.04 -0.42 9.70
C THR A 4 -9.73 -1.74 9.40
N VAL A 5 -9.66 -2.65 10.36
CA VAL A 5 -10.32 -3.95 10.31
C VAL A 5 -11.37 -3.96 11.41
N GLY A 6 -12.61 -4.26 11.02
CA GLY A 6 -13.75 -4.38 11.92
C GLY A 6 -13.47 -5.23 13.17
N GLY A 7 -13.97 -4.74 14.32
CA GLY A 7 -13.96 -5.45 15.60
C GLY A 7 -13.83 -4.52 16.81
N ASP A 8 -14.87 -4.56 17.66
CA ASP A 8 -15.09 -3.94 18.99
C ASP A 8 -14.99 -2.41 19.19
N GLU A 9 -14.23 -1.66 18.39
CA GLU A 9 -14.22 -0.19 18.47
C GLU A 9 -15.22 0.49 17.51
N VAL A 10 -15.62 -0.17 16.41
CA VAL A 10 -16.58 0.34 15.42
C VAL A 10 -17.50 -0.79 14.93
N LYS A 11 -18.72 -0.85 15.48
CA LYS A 11 -19.63 -2.02 15.44
C LYS A 11 -20.21 -2.38 14.06
N TRP A 12 -20.07 -1.52 13.05
CA TRP A 12 -20.75 -1.65 11.74
C TRP A 12 -19.84 -2.00 10.56
N ILE A 13 -18.50 -1.98 10.74
CA ILE A 13 -17.55 -2.39 9.69
C ILE A 13 -17.29 -3.90 9.83
N THR A 14 -17.75 -4.70 8.86
CA THR A 14 -17.57 -6.17 8.85
C THR A 14 -16.60 -6.66 7.78
N GLN A 15 -16.00 -5.73 7.04
CA GLN A 15 -15.16 -5.98 5.86
C GLN A 15 -13.90 -5.10 5.86
N PRO A 16 -12.86 -5.44 5.09
CA PRO A 16 -11.67 -4.61 4.96
C PRO A 16 -12.03 -3.23 4.41
N ALA A 17 -11.49 -2.17 5.01
CA ALA A 17 -11.73 -0.79 4.58
C ALA A 17 -10.44 0.04 4.58
N LEU A 18 -10.36 1.02 3.67
CA LEU A 18 -9.34 2.05 3.67
C LEU A 18 -9.86 3.28 4.40
N VAL A 19 -9.11 3.76 5.39
CA VAL A 19 -9.36 5.04 6.04
C VAL A 19 -8.82 6.16 5.14
N LEU A 20 -9.74 7.00 4.70
CA LEU A 20 -9.46 8.18 3.90
C LEU A 20 -9.40 9.41 4.80
N SER A 21 -8.50 10.34 4.45
CA SER A 21 -8.55 11.67 5.06
C SER A 21 -9.76 12.38 4.47
N LEU A 22 -10.72 12.75 5.32
CA LEU A 22 -11.90 13.50 4.93
C LEU A 22 -11.49 14.95 4.61
N ALA A 23 -11.31 15.25 3.33
CA ALA A 23 -10.95 16.59 2.87
C ALA A 23 -12.12 17.62 2.93
N GLY A 24 -13.22 17.30 3.61
CA GLY A 24 -14.42 18.16 3.68
C GLY A 24 -15.29 18.01 4.94
N GLY A 25 -14.82 17.29 5.96
CA GLY A 25 -15.64 16.92 7.12
C GLY A 25 -16.41 15.62 6.92
N ALA A 26 -16.73 14.93 8.03
CA ALA A 26 -17.60 13.76 8.01
C ALA A 26 -19.06 14.22 7.91
N ASP A 27 -19.83 13.62 7.01
CA ASP A 27 -21.29 13.75 6.93
C ASP A 27 -21.89 12.34 6.86
N ASP A 28 -23.21 12.19 6.99
CA ASP A 28 -23.91 10.90 7.02
C ASP A 28 -23.66 10.01 5.78
N THR A 29 -23.08 10.59 4.72
CA THR A 29 -22.75 9.90 3.45
C THR A 29 -21.28 9.51 3.32
N TYR A 30 -20.37 10.13 4.07
CA TYR A 30 -18.92 9.91 3.98
C TYR A 30 -18.34 9.71 5.38
N ASP A 31 -18.33 8.45 5.82
CA ASP A 31 -17.85 8.01 7.12
C ASP A 31 -16.31 7.94 7.23
N GLY A 32 -15.60 8.24 6.14
CA GLY A 32 -14.14 8.19 6.05
C GLY A 32 -13.57 6.79 5.86
N PHE A 33 -14.42 5.76 5.69
CA PHE A 33 -14.01 4.38 5.47
C PHE A 33 -14.46 3.91 4.07
N LEU A 34 -13.51 3.73 3.16
CA LEU A 34 -13.77 3.10 1.87
C LEU A 34 -13.71 1.59 2.02
N GLN A 35 -14.87 0.97 2.21
CA GLN A 35 -15.04 -0.45 2.37
C GLN A 35 -14.86 -1.21 1.06
N MET A 36 -14.44 -2.47 1.16
CA MET A 36 -14.28 -3.37 0.01
C MET A 36 -15.52 -3.39 -0.92
N SER A 37 -16.74 -3.51 -0.37
CA SER A 37 -17.98 -3.51 -1.16
C SER A 37 -18.21 -2.23 -1.95
N GLU A 38 -17.76 -1.10 -1.41
CA GLU A 38 -17.86 0.20 -2.10
C GLU A 38 -16.86 0.25 -3.24
N ILE A 39 -15.64 -0.26 -3.03
CA ILE A 39 -14.62 -0.38 -4.08
C ILE A 39 -15.14 -1.24 -5.24
N PHE A 40 -15.85 -2.34 -4.97
CA PHE A 40 -16.46 -3.19 -6.01
C PHE A 40 -17.45 -2.45 -6.91
N ASN A 41 -18.10 -1.40 -6.40
CA ASN A 41 -19.06 -0.59 -7.15
C ASN A 41 -18.40 0.64 -7.81
N LEU A 42 -17.11 0.89 -7.57
CA LEU A 42 -16.38 1.94 -8.26
C LEU A 42 -16.12 1.54 -9.72
N ARG A 43 -16.11 2.56 -10.59
CA ARG A 43 -15.58 2.45 -11.95
C ARG A 43 -14.27 3.23 -12.01
N LEU A 44 -13.17 2.52 -11.84
CA LEU A 44 -11.83 3.06 -11.92
C LEU A 44 -11.27 2.85 -13.34
N ASN A 45 -10.59 3.88 -13.85
CA ASN A 45 -9.73 3.77 -15.03
C ASN A 45 -8.30 4.11 -14.60
N ALA A 46 -7.79 3.35 -13.63
CA ALA A 46 -6.48 3.58 -13.04
C ALA A 46 -5.46 2.57 -13.57
N ASP A 47 -4.35 3.06 -14.09
CA ASP A 47 -3.27 2.19 -14.57
C ASP A 47 -2.50 1.48 -13.44
N LEU A 48 -2.48 2.09 -12.25
CA LEU A 48 -1.77 1.59 -11.10
C LEU A 48 -2.39 2.08 -9.79
N VAL A 49 -2.68 1.16 -8.87
CA VAL A 49 -3.01 1.44 -7.47
C VAL A 49 -1.88 0.94 -6.58
N VAL A 50 -1.47 1.74 -5.59
CA VAL A 50 -0.45 1.35 -4.61
C VAL A 50 -1.07 1.30 -3.22
N LEU A 51 -1.11 0.10 -2.63
CA LEU A 51 -1.59 -0.19 -1.29
C LEU A 51 -0.39 -0.35 -0.35
N SER A 52 0.04 0.75 0.27
CA SER A 52 1.00 0.71 1.37
C SER A 52 0.23 0.44 2.67
N ALA A 53 0.18 -0.81 3.10
CA ALA A 53 -0.47 -1.18 4.34
C ALA A 53 0.48 -0.98 5.53
N CYS A 54 0.21 0.04 6.34
CA CYS A 54 0.60 0.04 7.75
C CYS A 54 -0.44 -0.79 8.51
N ASP A 55 0.02 -1.74 9.30
CA ASP A 55 -0.81 -2.65 10.09
C ASP A 55 -1.54 -1.87 11.21
N THR A 56 -2.76 -1.39 10.93
CA THR A 56 -3.62 -0.74 11.93
C THR A 56 -4.86 -1.58 12.24
N GLY A 57 -4.73 -2.91 12.26
CA GLY A 57 -5.81 -3.84 12.59
C GLY A 57 -5.57 -4.62 13.88
N LYS A 58 -5.91 -4.05 15.04
CA LYS A 58 -6.02 -4.78 16.33
C LYS A 58 -7.21 -5.76 16.40
N GLY A 59 -7.97 -5.93 15.31
CA GLY A 59 -8.99 -6.96 15.16
C GLY A 59 -8.42 -8.23 14.52
N LYS A 60 -8.99 -9.40 14.83
CA LYS A 60 -8.55 -10.74 14.35
C LYS A 60 -8.62 -10.86 12.81
N LEU A 61 -7.71 -10.21 12.09
CA LEU A 61 -7.46 -10.47 10.68
C LEU A 61 -6.42 -11.58 10.58
N ARG A 62 -6.74 -12.66 9.85
CA ARG A 62 -5.70 -13.58 9.41
C ARG A 62 -4.80 -12.81 8.44
N ARG A 63 -3.55 -12.56 8.85
CA ARG A 63 -2.53 -11.83 8.08
C ARG A 63 -2.58 -12.27 6.61
N GLY A 64 -2.91 -11.34 5.71
CA GLY A 64 -2.97 -11.57 4.26
C GLY A 64 -4.38 -11.58 3.65
N GLU A 65 -5.44 -11.97 4.37
CA GLU A 65 -6.79 -12.06 3.78
C GLU A 65 -7.37 -10.69 3.39
N GLY A 66 -7.13 -9.65 4.21
CA GLY A 66 -7.63 -8.30 3.92
C GLY A 66 -6.94 -7.62 2.72
N ILE A 67 -5.62 -7.79 2.59
CA ILE A 67 -4.84 -7.25 1.45
C ILE A 67 -5.25 -7.94 0.15
N VAL A 68 -5.34 -9.27 0.15
CA VAL A 68 -5.81 -10.04 -1.02
C VAL A 68 -7.22 -9.60 -1.42
N GLY A 69 -8.08 -9.38 -0.44
CA GLY A 69 -9.41 -8.84 -0.64
C GLY A 69 -9.42 -7.47 -1.32
N LEU A 70 -8.69 -6.50 -0.77
CA LEU A 70 -8.61 -5.16 -1.33
C LEU A 70 -8.01 -5.15 -2.74
N THR A 71 -6.93 -5.91 -2.98
CA THR A 71 -6.36 -6.05 -4.31
C THR A 71 -7.39 -6.57 -5.31
N ARG A 72 -8.17 -7.60 -4.95
CA ARG A 72 -9.25 -8.12 -5.81
C ARG A 72 -10.33 -7.07 -6.10
N ALA A 73 -10.73 -6.31 -5.08
CA ALA A 73 -11.74 -5.26 -5.25
C ALA A 73 -11.26 -4.16 -6.23
N PHE A 74 -10.01 -3.69 -6.10
CA PHE A 74 -9.44 -2.70 -7.03
C PHE A 74 -9.27 -3.22 -8.46
N MET A 75 -8.85 -4.49 -8.61
CA MET A 75 -8.77 -5.14 -9.92
C MET A 75 -10.16 -5.25 -10.55
N TYR A 76 -11.18 -5.65 -9.79
CA TYR A 76 -12.56 -5.73 -10.27
C TYR A 76 -13.12 -4.36 -10.66
N ALA A 77 -12.80 -3.32 -9.89
CA ALA A 77 -13.22 -1.94 -10.15
C ALA A 77 -12.63 -1.37 -11.46
N GLY A 78 -11.71 -2.06 -12.13
CA GLY A 78 -11.12 -1.64 -13.41
C GLY A 78 -9.66 -1.18 -13.33
N THR A 79 -8.96 -1.42 -12.22
CA THR A 79 -7.53 -1.11 -12.12
C THR A 79 -6.70 -2.14 -12.90
N HIS A 80 -5.77 -1.68 -13.75
CA HIS A 80 -4.90 -2.57 -14.54
C HIS A 80 -3.82 -3.29 -13.71
N SER A 81 -3.32 -2.63 -12.67
CA SER A 81 -2.21 -3.12 -11.85
C SER A 81 -2.33 -2.64 -10.41
N VAL A 82 -2.01 -3.49 -9.44
CA VAL A 82 -1.98 -3.15 -8.01
C VAL A 82 -0.62 -3.52 -7.43
N VAL A 83 0.04 -2.57 -6.77
CA VAL A 83 1.21 -2.83 -5.92
C VAL A 83 0.76 -2.86 -4.46
N ALA A 84 1.08 -3.90 -3.72
CA ALA A 84 0.70 -4.02 -2.31
C ALA A 84 1.89 -4.45 -1.44
N SER A 85 1.95 -3.97 -0.19
CA SER A 85 2.90 -4.45 0.81
C SER A 85 2.36 -5.65 1.59
N LEU A 86 3.16 -6.71 1.71
CA LEU A 86 2.78 -7.95 2.41
C LEU A 86 2.83 -7.85 3.95
N TRP A 87 3.66 -6.96 4.50
CA TRP A 87 3.81 -6.73 5.93
C TRP A 87 4.01 -5.24 6.22
N GLN A 88 4.01 -4.88 7.51
CA GLN A 88 4.27 -3.53 7.97
C GLN A 88 5.66 -3.07 7.50
N VAL A 89 5.66 -1.99 6.73
CA VAL A 89 6.88 -1.41 6.15
C VAL A 89 7.43 -0.29 7.03
N ASN A 90 8.74 -0.08 6.98
CA ASN A 90 9.38 1.05 7.66
C ASN A 90 9.19 2.32 6.80
N ASP A 91 8.72 3.42 7.40
CA ASP A 91 8.39 4.66 6.70
C ASP A 91 9.55 5.23 5.88
N GLN A 92 10.75 5.28 6.47
CA GLN A 92 11.93 5.83 5.80
C GLN A 92 12.31 4.99 4.57
N SER A 93 12.35 3.66 4.73
CA SER A 93 12.62 2.75 3.61
C SER A 93 11.53 2.82 2.53
N THR A 94 10.27 2.99 2.93
CA THR A 94 9.12 3.04 2.02
C THR A 94 9.12 4.32 1.20
N SER A 95 9.41 5.45 1.82
CA SER A 95 9.52 6.74 1.13
C SER A 95 10.60 6.67 0.04
N ARG A 96 11.79 6.14 0.38
CA ARG A 96 12.88 5.94 -0.58
C ARG A 96 12.54 4.93 -1.67
N PHE A 97 11.87 3.84 -1.31
CA PHE A 97 11.41 2.84 -2.26
C PHE A 97 10.44 3.44 -3.28
N MET A 98 9.45 4.20 -2.82
CA MET A 98 8.46 4.85 -3.69
C MET A 98 9.10 5.92 -4.57
N GLU A 99 10.02 6.72 -4.04
CA GLU A 99 10.80 7.67 -4.82
C GLU A 99 11.52 6.96 -5.99
N CYS A 100 12.20 5.86 -5.71
CA CYS A 100 12.88 5.06 -6.73
C CYS A 100 11.89 4.46 -7.74
N PHE A 101 10.80 3.88 -7.26
CA PHE A 101 9.78 3.24 -8.08
C PHE A 101 9.11 4.22 -9.06
N TYR A 102 8.62 5.36 -8.57
CA TYR A 102 7.99 6.37 -9.42
C TYR A 102 8.97 7.04 -10.37
N ARG A 103 10.24 7.22 -9.96
CA ARG A 103 11.29 7.70 -10.86
C ARG A 103 11.50 6.74 -12.04
N ASN A 104 11.67 5.45 -11.77
CA ASN A 104 11.86 4.44 -12.82
C ASN A 104 10.62 4.34 -13.75
N LEU A 105 9.40 4.46 -13.21
CA LEU A 105 8.17 4.55 -14.02
C LEU A 105 8.18 5.78 -14.93
N LYS A 106 8.57 6.95 -14.41
CA LYS A 106 8.65 8.20 -15.17
C LYS A 106 9.70 8.14 -16.28
N GLU A 107 10.76 7.35 -16.08
CA GLU A 107 11.79 7.07 -17.09
C GLU A 107 11.32 6.10 -18.18
N GLY A 108 10.05 5.66 -18.16
CA GLY A 108 9.45 4.81 -19.18
C GLY A 108 9.67 3.32 -18.96
N GLN A 109 10.18 2.91 -17.79
CA GLN A 109 10.28 1.49 -17.46
C GLN A 109 8.89 0.91 -17.19
N SER A 110 8.71 -0.37 -17.54
CA SER A 110 7.49 -1.11 -17.21
C SER A 110 7.31 -1.22 -15.69
N LYS A 111 6.08 -1.44 -15.21
CA LYS A 111 5.80 -1.50 -13.76
C LYS A 111 6.60 -2.60 -13.07
N ALA A 112 6.76 -3.75 -13.74
CA ALA A 112 7.56 -4.85 -13.22
C ALA A 112 9.05 -4.48 -13.12
N GLU A 113 9.58 -3.83 -14.16
CA GLU A 113 10.98 -3.41 -14.19
C GLU A 113 11.27 -2.29 -13.18
N ALA A 114 10.40 -1.28 -13.12
CA ALA A 114 10.48 -0.21 -12.15
C ALA A 114 10.46 -0.73 -10.71
N LEU A 115 9.61 -1.73 -10.41
CA LEU A 115 9.56 -2.37 -9.09
C LEU A 115 10.88 -3.09 -8.78
N ARG A 116 11.40 -3.84 -9.74
CA ARG A 116 12.68 -4.57 -9.60
C ARG A 116 13.84 -3.62 -9.36
N GLN A 117 13.91 -2.53 -10.14
CA GLN A 117 14.96 -1.53 -10.00
C GLN A 117 14.86 -0.76 -8.70
N ALA A 118 13.65 -0.42 -8.25
CA ALA A 118 13.44 0.21 -6.95
C ALA A 118 13.96 -0.66 -5.80
N LYS A 119 13.73 -1.99 -5.84
CA LYS A 119 14.28 -2.93 -4.84
C LYS A 119 15.80 -2.90 -4.82
N LYS A 120 16.43 -2.95 -6.00
CA LYS A 120 17.90 -2.91 -6.14
C LYS A 120 18.50 -1.58 -5.67
N GLN A 121 17.90 -0.48 -6.08
CA GLN A 121 18.33 0.87 -5.67
C GLN A 121 18.22 1.03 -4.15
N LEU A 122 17.12 0.56 -3.54
CA LEU A 122 16.95 0.64 -2.08
C LEU A 122 18.07 -0.09 -1.32
N MET A 123 18.52 -1.26 -1.79
CA MET A 123 19.62 -2.00 -1.17
C MET A 123 20.96 -1.25 -1.16
N GLN A 124 21.12 -0.28 -2.08
CA GLN A 124 22.33 0.53 -2.23
C GLN A 124 22.24 1.87 -1.49
N ILE A 125 21.06 2.23 -0.98
CA ILE A 125 20.86 3.48 -0.23
C ILE A 125 21.36 3.31 1.20
N GLN A 126 22.21 4.25 1.61
CA GLN A 126 22.57 4.50 3.00
C GLN A 126 22.01 5.86 3.40
N VAL A 127 21.38 5.91 4.57
CA VAL A 127 20.84 7.15 5.14
C VAL A 127 21.35 7.30 6.55
N TRP A 128 21.73 8.53 6.89
CA TRP A 128 22.03 8.88 8.27
C TRP A 128 20.76 8.78 9.12
N SER A 129 20.85 8.10 10.26
CA SER A 129 19.79 8.02 11.25
C SER A 129 20.17 8.84 12.47
N ASP A 130 19.47 9.94 12.72
CA ASP A 130 19.66 10.76 13.93
C ASP A 130 19.34 9.97 15.20
N THR A 131 18.36 9.06 15.14
CA THR A 131 17.97 8.20 16.26
C THR A 131 19.04 7.18 16.59
N LEU A 132 19.62 6.52 15.58
CA LEU A 132 20.63 5.48 15.79
C LEU A 132 22.06 6.04 15.85
N LYS A 133 22.24 7.34 15.55
CA LYS A 133 23.53 8.03 15.42
C LYS A 133 24.53 7.27 14.54
N LYS A 134 24.02 6.67 13.45
CA LYS A 134 24.81 5.90 12.49
C LYS A 134 24.13 5.84 11.13
N GLU A 135 24.88 5.40 10.12
CA GLU A 135 24.32 5.05 8.83
C GLU A 135 23.42 3.81 8.94
N GLN A 136 22.23 3.92 8.37
CA GLN A 136 21.27 2.85 8.21
C GLN A 136 21.24 2.41 6.75
N SER A 137 21.44 1.11 6.52
CA SER A 137 21.28 0.49 5.21
C SER A 137 19.95 -0.28 5.14
N PHE A 138 19.41 -0.40 3.93
CA PHE A 138 18.15 -1.10 3.68
C PHE A 138 18.33 -2.44 2.94
N THR A 139 19.47 -3.09 3.14
CA THR A 139 19.82 -4.34 2.44
C THR A 139 18.96 -5.53 2.89
N ALA A 140 18.47 -5.52 4.12
CA ALA A 140 17.66 -6.61 4.67
C ALA A 140 16.33 -6.78 3.90
N PRO A 141 15.89 -8.02 3.57
CA PRO A 141 14.65 -8.29 2.86
C PRO A 141 13.41 -7.62 3.45
N PHE A 142 13.40 -7.41 4.76
CA PHE A 142 12.34 -6.68 5.46
C PHE A 142 11.98 -5.34 4.80
N TYR A 143 12.94 -4.60 4.24
CA TYR A 143 12.74 -3.26 3.69
C TYR A 143 12.23 -3.23 2.25
N TRP A 144 12.64 -4.17 1.40
CA TRP A 144 12.36 -4.13 -0.05
C TRP A 144 11.48 -5.28 -0.56
N ALA A 145 11.41 -6.41 0.16
CA ALA A 145 10.62 -7.56 -0.24
C ALA A 145 9.08 -7.45 -0.05
N PRO A 146 8.50 -6.54 0.79
CA PRO A 146 7.06 -6.56 1.01
C PRO A 146 6.27 -6.18 -0.23
N PHE A 147 6.82 -5.34 -1.11
CA PHE A 147 6.09 -4.83 -2.26
C PHE A 147 6.01 -5.86 -3.39
N ILE A 148 4.79 -6.28 -3.71
CA ILE A 148 4.48 -7.16 -4.83
C ILE A 148 3.59 -6.42 -5.83
N LEU A 149 3.71 -6.79 -7.11
CA LEU A 149 2.86 -6.30 -8.19
C LEU A 149 1.89 -7.41 -8.62
N ILE A 150 0.63 -7.05 -8.78
CA ILE A 150 -0.46 -7.91 -9.22
C ILE A 150 -1.13 -7.23 -10.42
N GLY A 151 -1.39 -7.96 -11.50
CA GLY A 151 -1.98 -7.41 -12.73
C GLY A 151 -0.95 -7.19 -13.84
N SER A 152 -1.23 -6.30 -14.79
CA SER A 152 -0.35 -6.08 -15.95
C SER A 152 0.98 -5.46 -15.53
N GLY A 153 2.09 -6.09 -15.90
CA GLY A 153 3.44 -5.64 -15.56
C GLY A 153 4.14 -4.80 -16.64
N ASN A 154 3.55 -4.73 -17.84
CA ASN A 154 4.16 -4.21 -19.06
C ASN A 154 3.83 -2.73 -19.30
#